data_AF-A0A0C9XC99-F1
#
_entry.id   AF-A0A0C9XC99-F1
#
_cell.length_a   1.000
_cell.length_b   1.000
_cell.length_c   1.000
_cell.angle_alpha   90.00
_cell.angle_beta   90.00
_cell.angle_gamma   90.00
#
_symmetry.space_group_name_H-M   'P 1'
#
loop_
_entity.id
_entity.type
_entity.pdbx_description
1 polymer ?
#
loop_
_entity_poly.entity_id
_entity_poly.type
_entity_poly.pdbx_seq_one_letter_code
_entity_poly.pdbx_strand_id
1 'polypeptide(L)'
;MKIFAFVVVLLMNIAYAVITLWRASKDCNVVLALVLNDFHYVEAGLSRMMKRGFWSWCWMFIVATFDYYLLGTLWAQVREFITGHLWFRLRYGFRETEVVFRAPMGKKFKEMVALPTMKFQEAFQMSLLEATNRQLILDHTGFCTRHPPWELCYAPSMDAYRLADDGVFNSNNWELSVWQKDGHHQ
;
A
#
# COMPACT_ATOMS: atom_id res chain seq x y z
N MET A 1 -11.08 17.92 4.95
CA MET A 1 -10.67 17.03 3.84
C MET A 1 -9.81 15.84 4.29
N LYS A 2 -8.72 16.05 5.06
CA LYS A 2 -7.81 14.98 5.57
C LYS A 2 -8.53 13.78 6.20
N ILE A 3 -9.41 14.06 7.17
CA ILE A 3 -10.16 13.04 7.91
C ILE A 3 -11.10 12.28 6.97
N PHE A 4 -11.81 12.99 6.08
CA PHE A 4 -12.71 12.36 5.13
C PHE A 4 -11.99 11.38 4.19
N ALA A 5 -10.86 11.82 3.59
CA ALA A 5 -10.04 10.95 2.75
C ALA A 5 -9.54 9.71 3.50
N PHE A 6 -9.11 9.88 4.76
CA PHE A 6 -8.73 8.77 5.61
C PHE A 6 -9.89 7.82 5.92
N VAL A 7 -11.07 8.35 6.28
CA VAL A 7 -12.26 7.56 6.60
C VAL A 7 -12.71 6.72 5.42
N VAL A 8 -12.68 7.25 4.20
CA VAL A 8 -13.01 6.48 2.99
C VAL A 8 -12.08 5.28 2.84
N VAL A 9 -10.76 5.49 2.94
CA VAL A 9 -9.78 4.41 2.83
C VAL A 9 -9.93 3.41 3.97
N LEU A 10 -10.18 3.88 5.18
CA LEU A 10 -10.42 3.04 6.36
C LEU A 10 -11.67 2.16 6.15
N LEU A 11 -12.78 2.72 5.69
CA LEU A 11 -14.02 1.98 5.42
C LEU A 11 -13.82 0.91 4.34
N MET A 12 -13.06 1.20 3.28
CA MET A 12 -12.74 0.20 2.26
C MET A 12 -11.92 -0.96 2.83
N ASN A 13 -10.93 -0.67 3.69
CA ASN A 13 -10.13 -1.70 4.36
C ASN A 13 -10.96 -2.51 5.38
N ILE A 14 -11.88 -1.87 6.10
CA ILE A 14 -12.81 -2.56 7.01
C ILE A 14 -13.75 -3.47 6.23
N ALA A 15 -14.36 -2.97 5.14
CA ALA A 15 -15.23 -3.79 4.29
C ALA A 15 -14.50 -5.01 3.76
N TYR A 16 -13.24 -4.85 3.33
CA TYR A 16 -12.39 -5.96 2.93
C TYR A 16 -12.18 -6.97 4.07
N ALA A 17 -11.80 -6.50 5.26
CA ALA A 17 -11.59 -7.37 6.43
C ALA A 17 -12.88 -8.13 6.82
N VAL A 18 -14.04 -7.48 6.72
CA VAL A 18 -15.33 -8.12 6.96
C VAL A 18 -15.62 -9.19 5.91
N ILE A 19 -15.35 -8.92 4.64
CA ILE A 19 -15.54 -9.90 3.54
C ILE A 19 -14.60 -11.10 3.74
N THR A 20 -13.33 -10.89 4.07
CA THR A 20 -12.39 -11.99 4.31
C THR A 20 -12.77 -12.81 5.53
N LEU A 21 -13.16 -12.18 6.64
CA LEU A 21 -13.64 -12.88 7.84
C LEU A 21 -14.94 -13.65 7.56
N TRP A 22 -15.86 -13.05 6.82
CA TRP A 22 -17.10 -13.72 6.43
C TRP A 22 -16.83 -14.94 5.55
N ARG A 23 -15.93 -14.81 4.56
CA ARG A 23 -15.53 -15.95 3.72
C ARG A 23 -14.78 -17.03 4.52
N ALA A 24 -13.89 -16.64 5.42
CA ALA A 24 -13.23 -17.55 6.35
C ALA A 24 -14.23 -18.28 7.26
N SER A 25 -15.34 -17.64 7.66
CA SER A 25 -16.37 -18.29 8.46
C SER A 25 -17.18 -19.34 7.70
N LYS A 26 -17.26 -19.22 6.36
CA LYS A 26 -18.01 -20.13 5.49
C LYS A 26 -17.17 -21.29 4.98
N ASP A 27 -15.91 -21.02 4.63
CA ASP A 27 -14.96 -22.00 4.06
C ASP A 27 -13.63 -21.99 4.82
N CYS A 28 -13.71 -22.15 6.15
CA CYS A 28 -12.59 -22.01 7.08
C CYS A 28 -11.38 -22.87 6.69
N ASN A 29 -11.59 -24.12 6.28
CA ASN A 29 -10.50 -25.02 5.91
C ASN A 29 -9.74 -24.56 4.66
N VAL A 30 -10.41 -23.94 3.69
CA VAL A 30 -9.79 -23.47 2.43
C VAL A 30 -8.99 -22.20 2.70
N VAL A 31 -9.58 -21.26 3.45
CA VAL A 31 -8.90 -20.01 3.82
C VAL A 31 -7.73 -20.27 4.76
N LEU A 32 -7.85 -21.18 5.73
CA LEU A 32 -6.78 -21.53 6.66
C LEU A 32 -5.62 -22.23 5.94
N ALA A 33 -5.89 -23.14 5.01
CA ALA A 33 -4.86 -23.77 4.17
C ALA A 33 -4.12 -22.75 3.27
N LEU A 34 -4.85 -21.77 2.72
CA LEU A 34 -4.29 -20.67 1.94
C LEU A 34 -3.43 -19.72 2.79
N VAL A 35 -3.87 -19.38 4.00
CA VAL A 35 -3.17 -18.47 4.91
C VAL A 35 -1.93 -19.11 5.52
N LEU A 36 -1.99 -20.40 5.86
CA LEU A 36 -0.88 -21.16 6.45
C LEU A 36 0.10 -21.73 5.40
N ASN A 37 -0.21 -21.58 4.11
CA ASN A 37 0.56 -22.14 3.00
C ASN A 37 0.79 -23.66 3.16
N ASP A 38 -0.21 -24.36 3.70
CA ASP A 38 -0.10 -25.77 4.09
C ASP A 38 -0.96 -26.65 3.17
N PHE A 39 -0.32 -27.24 2.17
CA PHE A 39 -0.96 -28.04 1.11
C PHE A 39 -1.43 -29.42 1.60
N HIS A 40 -0.98 -29.91 2.76
CA HIS A 40 -1.38 -31.22 3.29
C HIS A 40 -2.87 -31.31 3.66
N TYR A 41 -3.54 -30.17 3.86
CA TYR A 41 -4.98 -30.14 4.16
C TYR A 41 -5.87 -30.37 2.92
N VAL A 42 -5.35 -30.10 1.72
CA VAL A 42 -6.10 -30.25 0.45
C VAL A 42 -6.36 -31.72 0.11
N GLU A 43 -5.45 -32.60 0.52
CA GLU A 43 -5.47 -34.03 0.20
C GLU A 43 -6.60 -34.79 0.94
N ALA A 44 -6.89 -34.40 2.20
CA ALA A 44 -8.01 -34.94 2.96
C ALA A 44 -9.38 -34.52 2.39
N GLY A 45 -9.47 -33.31 1.83
CA GLY A 45 -10.68 -32.77 1.19
C GLY A 45 -11.02 -33.47 -0.12
N LEU A 46 -10.02 -33.84 -0.92
CA LEU A 46 -10.16 -34.49 -2.23
C LEU A 46 -10.95 -35.81 -2.16
N SER A 47 -10.80 -36.58 -1.08
CA SER A 47 -11.48 -37.86 -0.87
C SER A 47 -13.00 -37.74 -0.64
N ARG A 48 -13.46 -36.64 -0.01
CA ARG A 48 -14.91 -36.30 0.11
C ARG A 48 -15.46 -35.65 -1.17
N MET A 49 -14.59 -35.11 -2.01
CA MET A 49 -14.88 -34.24 -3.16
C MET A 49 -15.45 -34.99 -4.37
N MET A 50 -15.06 -36.26 -4.55
CA MET A 50 -15.47 -37.08 -5.71
C MET A 50 -16.98 -37.43 -5.76
N LYS A 51 -17.74 -37.14 -4.68
CA LYS A 51 -19.18 -37.39 -4.60
C LYS A 51 -20.08 -36.25 -5.10
N ARG A 52 -19.55 -35.03 -5.31
CA ARG A 52 -20.32 -33.87 -5.80
C ARG A 52 -19.86 -33.57 -7.22
N GLY A 53 -20.74 -33.81 -8.20
CA GLY A 53 -20.41 -33.82 -9.63
C GLY A 53 -19.66 -32.59 -10.17
N PHE A 54 -19.15 -32.72 -11.40
CA PHE A 54 -18.25 -31.78 -12.10
C PHE A 54 -18.53 -30.28 -11.88
N TRP A 55 -19.80 -29.85 -11.90
CA TRP A 55 -20.18 -28.45 -11.67
C TRP A 55 -19.84 -27.92 -10.28
N SER A 56 -19.94 -28.75 -9.25
CA SER A 56 -19.53 -28.41 -7.88
C SER A 56 -18.01 -28.24 -7.78
N TRP A 57 -17.26 -28.99 -8.58
CA TRP A 57 -15.81 -28.94 -8.64
C TRP A 57 -15.33 -27.66 -9.34
N CYS A 58 -15.90 -27.32 -10.50
CA CYS A 58 -15.62 -26.06 -11.18
C CYS A 58 -15.92 -24.84 -10.30
N TRP A 59 -17.04 -24.85 -9.59
CA TRP A 59 -17.41 -23.76 -8.68
C TRP A 59 -16.39 -23.59 -7.54
N MET A 60 -15.93 -24.68 -6.94
CA MET A 60 -14.92 -24.63 -5.87
C MET A 60 -13.58 -24.06 -6.36
N PHE A 61 -13.13 -24.42 -7.56
CA PHE A 61 -11.91 -23.87 -8.15
C PHE A 61 -12.02 -22.37 -8.42
N ILE A 62 -13.17 -21.90 -8.92
CA ILE A 62 -13.43 -20.47 -9.13
C ILE A 62 -13.37 -19.72 -7.80
N VAL A 63 -14.06 -20.25 -6.77
CA VAL A 63 -14.08 -19.67 -5.41
C VAL A 63 -12.68 -19.62 -4.81
N ALA A 64 -11.92 -20.71 -4.87
CA ALA A 64 -10.56 -20.79 -4.33
C ALA A 64 -9.57 -19.87 -5.07
N THR A 65 -9.69 -19.76 -6.39
CA THR A 65 -8.85 -18.85 -7.19
C THR A 65 -9.14 -17.39 -6.84
N PHE A 66 -10.42 -17.05 -6.67
CA PHE A 66 -10.84 -15.73 -6.22
C PHE A 66 -10.30 -15.43 -4.81
N ASP A 67 -10.40 -16.39 -3.87
CA ASP A 67 -9.87 -16.24 -2.51
C ASP A 67 -8.35 -16.09 -2.49
N TYR A 68 -7.62 -16.86 -3.30
CA TYR A 68 -6.18 -16.71 -3.45
C TYR A 68 -5.79 -15.33 -3.99
N TYR A 69 -6.50 -14.84 -5.01
CA TYR A 69 -6.24 -13.52 -5.58
C TYR A 69 -6.55 -12.41 -4.57
N LEU A 70 -7.69 -12.53 -3.89
CA LEU A 70 -8.17 -11.58 -2.89
C LEU A 70 -7.19 -11.52 -1.72
N LEU A 71 -6.82 -12.66 -1.14
CA LEU A 71 -5.84 -12.73 -0.06
C LEU A 71 -4.44 -12.31 -0.52
N GLY A 72 -3.91 -12.88 -1.60
CA GLY A 72 -2.53 -12.63 -2.05
C GLY A 72 -2.27 -11.17 -2.41
N THR A 73 -3.21 -10.53 -3.11
CA THR A 73 -3.01 -9.16 -3.62
C THR A 73 -3.43 -8.12 -2.59
N LEU A 74 -4.61 -8.27 -1.98
CA LEU A 74 -5.16 -7.23 -1.12
C LEU A 74 -4.61 -7.31 0.31
N TRP A 75 -4.15 -8.47 0.78
CA TRP A 75 -3.50 -8.56 2.09
C TRP A 75 -2.23 -7.70 2.18
N ALA A 76 -1.42 -7.67 1.12
CA ALA A 76 -0.23 -6.82 1.08
C ALA A 76 -0.60 -5.34 1.23
N GLN A 77 -1.63 -4.89 0.50
CA GLN A 77 -2.13 -3.51 0.55
C GLN A 77 -2.71 -3.15 1.93
N VAL A 78 -3.49 -4.06 2.53
CA VAL A 78 -4.06 -3.89 3.87
C VAL A 78 -2.95 -3.82 4.91
N ARG A 79 -1.94 -4.69 4.82
CA ARG A 79 -0.79 -4.68 5.73
C ARG A 79 -0.06 -3.35 5.65
N GLU A 80 0.24 -2.87 4.45
CA GLU A 80 0.88 -1.56 4.24
C GLU A 80 0.03 -0.39 4.75
N PHE A 81 -1.30 -0.45 4.58
CA PHE A 81 -2.20 0.54 5.15
C PHE A 81 -2.15 0.53 6.68
N ILE A 82 -2.21 -0.65 7.30
CA ILE A 82 -2.19 -0.81 8.76
C ILE A 82 -0.87 -0.30 9.34
N THR A 83 0.27 -0.82 8.84
CA THR A 83 1.60 -0.49 9.38
C THR A 83 2.09 0.90 8.99
N GLY A 84 1.59 1.43 7.87
CA GLY A 84 1.90 2.77 7.39
C GLY A 84 0.86 3.80 7.84
N HIS A 85 -0.16 4.01 7.00
CA HIS A 85 -1.06 5.15 7.12
C HIS A 85 -1.90 5.11 8.41
N LEU A 86 -2.50 3.98 8.76
CA LEU A 86 -3.33 3.84 9.96
C LEU A 86 -2.49 4.03 11.22
N TRP A 87 -1.38 3.32 11.35
CA TRP A 87 -0.48 3.44 12.48
C TRP A 87 0.03 4.87 12.67
N PHE A 88 0.42 5.53 11.59
CA PHE A 88 0.82 6.93 11.60
C PHE A 88 -0.26 7.85 12.16
N ARG A 89 -1.52 7.69 11.71
CA ARG A 89 -2.64 8.50 12.19
C ARG A 89 -3.03 8.20 13.62
N LEU A 90 -2.94 6.96 14.07
CA LEU A 90 -3.20 6.59 15.46
C LEU A 90 -2.16 7.21 16.40
N ARG A 91 -0.89 7.26 15.99
CA ARG A 91 0.20 7.74 16.85
C ARG A 91 0.34 9.26 16.90
N TYR A 92 0.17 9.93 15.76
CA TYR A 92 0.46 11.36 15.63
C TYR A 92 -0.76 12.21 15.24
N GLY A 93 -1.91 11.59 15.02
CA GLY A 93 -3.16 12.27 14.67
C GLY A 93 -3.13 12.95 13.30
N PHE A 94 -4.01 13.96 13.15
CA PHE A 94 -4.08 14.82 11.98
C PHE A 94 -3.50 16.18 12.33
N ARG A 95 -2.22 16.39 12.03
CA ARG A 95 -1.55 17.68 12.23
C ARG A 95 -1.96 18.70 11.19
N GLU A 96 -1.85 19.98 11.57
CA GLU A 96 -2.03 21.11 10.66
C GLU A 96 -0.97 21.08 9.55
N THR A 97 0.30 21.09 9.94
CA THR A 97 1.44 20.87 9.04
C THR A 97 1.71 19.38 8.87
N GLU A 98 1.63 18.89 7.63
CA GLU A 98 1.98 17.50 7.30
C GLU A 98 3.38 17.42 6.69
N VAL A 99 4.26 16.63 7.31
CA VAL A 99 5.58 16.30 6.74
C VAL A 99 5.44 15.00 5.99
N VAL A 100 5.77 15.04 4.71
CA VAL A 100 5.53 13.92 3.77
C VAL A 100 6.81 13.60 3.02
N PHE A 101 7.31 12.39 3.22
CA PHE A 101 8.41 11.85 2.43
C PHE A 101 7.87 10.98 1.31
N ARG A 102 8.46 11.13 0.12
CA ARG A 102 8.12 10.34 -1.06
C ARG A 102 9.39 9.78 -1.70
N ALA A 103 9.30 8.56 -2.20
CA ALA A 103 10.38 7.92 -2.95
C ALA A 103 9.83 7.35 -4.27
N PRO A 104 10.61 7.38 -5.35
CA PRO A 104 10.18 6.81 -6.62
C PRO A 104 10.23 5.28 -6.51
N MET A 105 9.07 4.62 -6.59
CA MET A 105 8.93 3.18 -6.43
C MET A 105 7.94 2.60 -7.45
N GLY A 106 7.78 1.28 -7.39
CA GLY A 106 6.80 0.56 -8.18
C GLY A 106 7.17 0.34 -9.65
N LYS A 107 6.18 -0.08 -10.43
CA LYS A 107 6.37 -0.51 -11.82
C LYS A 107 6.78 0.64 -12.74
N LYS A 108 6.16 1.82 -12.58
CA LYS A 108 6.48 2.99 -13.41
C LYS A 108 7.92 3.45 -13.25
N PHE A 109 8.47 3.39 -12.03
CA PHE A 109 9.89 3.72 -11.84
C PHE A 109 10.80 2.72 -12.55
N LYS A 110 10.50 1.41 -12.47
CA LYS A 110 11.25 0.37 -13.20
C LYS A 110 11.20 0.58 -14.71
N GLU A 111 10.03 0.97 -15.23
CA GLU A 111 9.85 1.33 -16.65
C GLU A 111 10.69 2.55 -17.03
N MET A 112 10.75 3.59 -16.18
CA MET A 112 11.61 4.76 -16.41
C MET A 112 13.10 4.39 -16.41
N VAL A 113 13.55 3.60 -15.44
CA VAL A 113 14.96 3.17 -15.31
C VAL A 113 15.41 2.30 -16.49
N ALA A 114 14.48 1.58 -17.13
CA ALA A 114 14.76 0.78 -18.33
C ALA A 114 14.99 1.64 -19.59
N LEU A 115 14.72 2.95 -19.56
CA LEU A 115 14.95 3.85 -20.67
C LEU A 115 16.45 4.19 -20.85
N PRO A 116 16.88 4.56 -22.07
CA PRO A 116 18.20 5.15 -22.28
C PRO A 116 18.42 6.39 -21.41
N THR A 117 19.66 6.62 -20.93
CA THR A 117 20.01 7.64 -19.93
C THR A 117 19.40 9.02 -20.19
N MET A 118 19.44 9.51 -21.43
CA MET A 118 18.89 10.82 -21.79
C MET A 118 17.36 10.87 -21.63
N LYS A 119 16.66 9.82 -22.06
CA LYS A 119 15.20 9.70 -21.92
C LYS A 119 14.78 9.46 -20.47
N PHE A 120 15.59 8.74 -19.70
CA PHE A 120 15.38 8.58 -18.26
C PHE A 120 15.45 9.93 -17.55
N GLN A 121 16.48 10.74 -17.82
CA GLN A 121 16.65 12.05 -17.21
C GLN A 121 15.46 12.97 -17.51
N GLU A 122 15.02 13.02 -18.76
CA GLU A 122 13.85 13.80 -19.18
C GLU A 122 12.57 13.32 -18.47
N ALA A 123 12.29 12.01 -18.50
CA ALA A 123 11.11 11.44 -17.86
C ALA A 123 11.11 11.63 -16.34
N PHE A 124 12.28 11.52 -15.70
CA PHE A 124 12.44 11.72 -14.28
C PHE A 124 12.24 13.19 -13.88
N GLN A 125 12.80 14.13 -14.66
CA GLN A 125 12.59 15.57 -14.42
C GLN A 125 11.13 15.98 -14.58
N MET A 126 10.45 15.50 -15.63
CA MET A 126 9.02 15.76 -15.81
C MET A 126 8.19 15.22 -14.65
N SER A 127 8.45 13.98 -14.25
CA SER A 127 7.81 13.35 -13.10
C SER A 127 8.06 14.12 -11.79
N LEU A 128 9.27 14.66 -11.61
CA LEU A 128 9.61 15.46 -10.44
C LEU A 128 8.87 16.80 -10.41
N LEU A 129 8.75 17.48 -11.55
CA LEU A 129 7.99 18.73 -11.68
C LEU A 129 6.51 18.52 -11.35
N GLU A 130 5.93 17.42 -11.81
CA GLU A 130 4.55 17.06 -11.49
C GLU A 130 4.38 16.77 -9.99
N ALA A 131 5.31 16.03 -9.40
CA ALA A 131 5.24 15.67 -7.98
C ALA A 131 5.49 16.84 -7.03
N THR A 132 6.25 17.85 -7.45
CA THR A 132 6.53 19.08 -6.70
C THR A 132 5.57 20.23 -7.04
N ASN A 133 4.58 19.97 -7.90
CA ASN A 133 3.58 20.96 -8.28
C ASN A 133 2.83 21.49 -7.04
N ARG A 134 2.83 22.82 -6.86
CA ARG A 134 2.20 23.49 -5.73
C ARG A 134 0.70 23.22 -5.64
N GLN A 135 -0.01 23.19 -6.77
CA GLN A 135 -1.45 22.95 -6.80
C GLN A 135 -1.77 21.53 -6.30
N LEU A 136 -0.99 20.54 -6.75
CA LEU A 136 -1.10 19.15 -6.26
C LEU A 136 -0.94 19.08 -4.74
N ILE A 137 0.05 19.80 -4.19
CA ILE A 137 0.37 19.79 -2.76
C ILE A 137 -0.70 20.52 -1.93
N LEU A 138 -1.27 21.61 -2.46
CA LEU A 138 -2.29 22.40 -1.75
C LEU A 138 -3.68 21.76 -1.81
N ASP A 139 -4.04 21.18 -2.95
CA ASP A 139 -5.37 20.59 -3.17
C ASP A 139 -5.50 19.20 -2.54
N HIS A 140 -4.39 18.52 -2.32
CA HIS A 140 -4.36 17.16 -1.81
C HIS A 140 -3.56 17.04 -0.53
N THR A 141 -4.18 16.38 0.44
CA THR A 141 -3.56 16.05 1.73
C THR A 141 -2.58 14.91 1.56
N GLY A 142 -1.57 14.74 2.43
CA GLY A 142 -0.42 13.88 2.17
C GLY A 142 -0.70 12.47 1.62
N PHE A 143 -1.77 11.80 2.06
CA PHE A 143 -2.18 10.50 1.48
C PHE A 143 -2.56 10.58 -0.01
N CYS A 144 -3.21 11.66 -0.41
CA CYS A 144 -3.73 11.92 -1.74
C CYS A 144 -2.68 12.53 -2.68
N THR A 145 -1.50 12.92 -2.19
CA THR A 145 -0.39 13.40 -3.04
C THR A 145 0.41 12.26 -3.68
N ARG A 146 -0.21 11.08 -3.83
CA ARG A 146 0.38 9.92 -4.54
C ARG A 146 0.38 10.22 -6.02
N HIS A 147 1.56 10.41 -6.60
CA HIS A 147 1.73 10.65 -8.02
C HIS A 147 2.76 9.68 -8.57
N PRO A 148 2.38 8.65 -9.35
CA PRO A 148 3.33 7.66 -9.84
C PRO A 148 4.50 8.31 -10.59
N PRO A 149 5.76 7.94 -10.30
CA PRO A 149 6.21 6.80 -9.50
C PRO A 149 6.38 7.09 -8.00
N TRP A 150 6.04 8.29 -7.52
CA TRP A 150 6.28 8.73 -6.16
C TRP A 150 5.29 8.11 -5.17
N GLU A 151 5.80 7.21 -4.34
CA GLU A 151 5.05 6.55 -3.28
C GLU A 151 5.41 7.13 -1.91
N LEU A 152 4.44 7.16 -1.00
CA LEU A 152 4.59 7.72 0.34
C LEU A 152 5.43 6.81 1.23
N CYS A 153 6.41 7.40 1.91
CA CYS A 153 7.27 6.72 2.87
C CYS A 153 6.87 7.12 4.29
N TYR A 154 6.11 6.27 4.97
CA TYR A 154 5.63 6.56 6.33
C TYR A 154 6.73 6.50 7.39
N ALA A 155 7.72 5.61 7.26
CA ALA A 155 8.82 5.49 8.21
C ALA A 155 9.59 6.81 8.42
N PRO A 156 10.16 7.45 7.38
CA PRO A 156 10.83 8.75 7.55
C PRO A 156 9.87 9.87 7.97
N SER A 157 8.60 9.80 7.56
CA SER A 157 7.59 10.78 8.02
C SER A 157 7.32 10.65 9.53
N MET A 158 7.29 9.43 10.06
CA MET A 158 7.19 9.16 11.50
C MET A 158 8.41 9.64 12.26
N ASP A 159 9.61 9.40 11.72
CA ASP A 159 10.85 9.86 12.35
C ASP A 159 10.93 11.39 12.39
N ALA A 160 10.54 12.08 11.32
CA ALA A 160 10.46 13.53 11.30
C ALA A 160 9.47 14.10 12.33
N TYR A 161 8.32 13.43 12.51
CA TYR A 161 7.37 13.82 13.54
C TYR A 161 7.89 13.59 14.95
N ARG A 162 8.57 12.46 15.20
CA ARG A 162 9.22 12.21 16.48
C ARG A 162 10.25 13.31 16.79
N LEU A 163 11.10 13.65 15.83
CA LEU A 163 12.11 14.70 16.00
C LEU A 163 11.48 16.08 16.23
N ALA A 164 10.32 16.35 15.63
CA ALA A 164 9.58 17.58 15.87
C ALA A 164 8.97 17.61 17.28
N ASP A 165 8.45 16.47 17.75
CA ASP A 165 7.88 16.33 19.10
C ASP A 165 8.96 16.40 20.19
N ASP A 166 10.16 15.89 19.91
CA ASP A 166 11.34 15.99 20.77
C ASP A 166 11.93 17.42 20.81
N GLY A 167 11.37 18.36 20.04
CA GLY A 167 11.82 19.76 19.99
C GLY A 167 13.14 19.97 19.22
N VAL A 168 13.65 18.94 18.55
CA VAL A 168 14.89 19.00 17.76
C VAL A 168 14.68 19.85 16.50
N PHE A 169 13.49 19.77 15.89
CA PHE A 169 13.12 20.56 14.72
C PHE A 169 11.77 21.26 14.90
N ASN A 170 11.70 22.53 14.49
CA ASN A 170 10.43 23.25 14.45
C ASN A 170 9.61 22.81 13.23
N SER A 171 8.37 22.38 13.46
CA SER A 171 7.46 21.97 12.39
C SER A 171 7.16 23.06 11.36
N ASN A 172 7.33 24.33 11.71
CA ASN A 172 7.09 25.47 10.82
C ASN A 172 8.26 25.74 9.86
N ASN A 173 9.40 25.10 10.08
CA ASN A 173 10.62 25.30 9.29
C ASN A 173 10.83 24.17 8.27
N TRP A 174 9.86 23.27 8.09
CA TRP A 174 9.94 22.24 7.06
C TRP A 174 9.69 22.85 5.68
N GLU A 175 10.72 22.83 4.84
CA GLU A 175 10.65 23.26 3.45
C GLU A 175 10.60 22.05 2.50
N LEU A 176 10.00 22.26 1.33
CA LEU A 176 9.99 21.25 0.27
C LEU A 176 11.41 21.07 -0.27
N SER A 177 12.00 19.90 -0.09
CA SER A 177 13.33 19.56 -0.58
C SER A 177 13.31 18.26 -1.40
N VAL A 178 14.20 18.19 -2.38
CA VAL A 178 14.42 16.99 -3.21
C VAL A 178 15.84 16.53 -3.00
N TRP A 179 15.99 15.27 -2.63
CA TRP A 179 17.30 14.65 -2.40
C TRP A 179 17.53 13.58 -3.46
N GLN A 180 18.61 13.73 -4.21
CA GLN A 180 19.08 12.73 -5.15
C GLN A 180 20.45 12.26 -4.69
N LYS A 181 20.60 10.95 -4.47
CA LYS A 181 21.90 10.37 -4.17
C LYS A 181 22.73 10.37 -5.45
N ASP A 182 23.82 11.12 -5.48
CA ASP A 182 24.77 11.07 -6.59
C ASP A 182 25.46 9.71 -6.64
N GLY A 183 25.33 9.02 -7.77
CA GLY A 183 25.93 7.71 -8.02
C GLY A 183 27.44 7.74 -8.31
N HIS A 184 28.10 8.90 -8.20
CA HIS A 184 29.53 9.08 -8.50
C HIS A 184 30.44 9.03 -7.26
N HIS A 185 29.87 8.69 -6.10
CA HIS A 185 30.62 8.43 -4.87
C HIS A 185 30.28 7.02 -4.35
N GLN A 186 30.82 6.01 -5.03
CA GLN A 186 31.02 4.66 -4.50
C GLN A 186 32.44 4.21 -4.83
#